data_AF-A0A2D7GR54-F1
#
_entry.id   AF-A0A2D7GR54-F1
#
_cell.length_a   1.000
_cell.length_b   1.000
_cell.length_c   1.000
_cell.angle_alpha   90.00
_cell.angle_beta   90.00
_cell.angle_gamma   90.00
#
_symmetry.space_group_name_H-M   'P 1'
#
loop_
_entity.id
_entity.type
_entity.pdbx_description
1 polymer ?
#
loop_
_entity_poly.entity_id
_entity_poly.type
_entity_poly.pdbx_seq_one_letter_code
_entity_poly.pdbx_strand_id
1 'polypeptide(L)'
;MESTEKFTTSKEVIAFLAETFPKCFSTEGEALPLKIGIFQDLAQRLDDDERVSKTLLRSTLRHYTNSWRYLYSIKEGAHRVDLDGVEGDAIEKEHSDHAQKQLEESKAKAAEKRKAKMAQQPKRSEKRQFNRPKGEKPANSAQPESKRGTKPKNNRPTTTPPAKLTDGDMKQGTRVTVKLGKEPMPAVITEIAKDGIHVQLDTGMVVKVKADALRLARSKRS
;
A
#
# COMPACT_ATOMS: atom_id res chain seq x y z
N MET A 1 -12.94 31.52 -0.18
CA MET A 1 -11.52 31.16 -0.28
C MET A 1 -11.47 29.65 -0.37
N GLU A 2 -11.24 29.10 -1.56
CA GLU A 2 -11.12 27.65 -1.75
C GLU A 2 -9.74 27.21 -1.26
N SER A 3 -9.74 26.31 -0.29
CA SER A 3 -8.54 25.66 0.24
C SER A 3 -7.88 24.85 -0.88
N THR A 4 -6.83 25.38 -1.49
CA THR A 4 -6.05 24.63 -2.48
C THR A 4 -5.17 23.62 -1.75
N GLU A 5 -5.75 22.45 -1.43
CA GLU A 5 -4.98 21.33 -0.93
C GLU A 5 -3.94 20.94 -1.99
N LYS A 6 -2.66 20.94 -1.57
CA LYS A 6 -1.55 20.57 -2.44
C LYS A 6 -1.58 19.06 -2.66
N PHE A 7 -1.35 18.62 -3.90
CA PHE A 7 -1.28 17.19 -4.17
C PHE A 7 -0.17 16.55 -3.35
N THR A 8 -0.47 15.40 -2.74
CA THR A 8 0.48 14.69 -1.89
C THR A 8 1.05 13.47 -2.58
N THR A 9 0.26 12.87 -3.48
CA THR A 9 0.59 11.60 -4.12
C THR A 9 0.81 11.80 -5.61
N SER A 10 1.84 11.16 -6.18
CA SER A 10 2.10 11.20 -7.63
C SER A 10 0.91 10.72 -8.48
N LYS A 11 0.09 9.83 -7.96
CA LYS A 11 -1.12 9.35 -8.65
C LYS A 11 -2.17 10.45 -8.81
N GLU A 12 -2.33 11.31 -7.80
CA GLU A 12 -3.25 12.46 -7.86
C GLU A 12 -2.77 13.47 -8.89
N VAL A 13 -1.46 13.74 -8.90
CA VAL A 13 -0.84 14.61 -9.91
C VAL A 13 -1.02 14.06 -11.33
N ILE A 14 -0.90 12.74 -11.54
CA ILE A 14 -1.16 12.12 -12.87
C ILE A 14 -2.62 12.27 -13.26
N ALA A 15 -3.55 12.07 -12.32
CA ALA A 15 -4.98 12.25 -12.59
C ALA A 15 -5.29 13.68 -12.99
N PHE A 16 -4.76 14.65 -12.24
CA PHE A 16 -4.87 16.07 -12.57
C PHE A 16 -4.27 16.41 -13.93
N LEU A 17 -3.05 15.93 -14.23
CA LEU A 17 -2.42 16.16 -15.53
C LEU A 17 -3.22 15.56 -16.70
N ALA A 18 -3.88 14.43 -16.50
CA ALA A 18 -4.73 13.82 -17.52
C ALA A 18 -6.06 14.56 -17.71
N GLU A 19 -6.59 15.20 -16.66
CA GLU A 19 -7.76 16.07 -16.78
C GLU A 19 -7.42 17.38 -17.50
N THR A 20 -6.27 17.98 -17.17
CA THR A 20 -5.81 19.25 -17.75
C THR A 20 -5.27 19.07 -19.18
N PHE A 21 -4.56 17.96 -19.44
CA PHE A 21 -3.92 17.66 -20.73
C PHE A 21 -4.31 16.26 -21.23
N PRO A 22 -5.57 16.05 -21.64
CA PRO A 22 -6.10 14.73 -22.01
C PRO A 22 -5.47 14.16 -23.28
N LYS A 23 -4.86 15.01 -24.11
CA LYS A 23 -4.17 14.59 -25.34
C LYS A 23 -2.78 14.02 -25.08
N CYS A 24 -2.19 14.32 -23.92
CA CYS A 24 -0.80 14.02 -23.62
C CYS A 24 -0.70 12.98 -22.49
N PHE A 25 -1.58 13.07 -21.49
CA PHE A 25 -1.61 12.18 -20.34
C PHE A 25 -2.91 11.37 -20.31
N SER A 26 -2.77 10.06 -20.06
CA SER A 26 -3.89 9.13 -19.92
C SER A 26 -3.86 8.48 -18.54
N THR A 27 -4.99 8.49 -17.81
CA THR A 27 -5.16 7.75 -16.54
C THR A 27 -5.39 6.26 -16.79
N GLU A 28 -6.34 5.94 -17.67
CA GLU A 28 -6.81 4.58 -17.97
C GLU A 28 -6.73 4.37 -19.49
N GLY A 29 -5.63 3.78 -19.99
CA GLY A 29 -5.35 3.64 -21.43
C GLY A 29 -3.87 3.47 -21.77
N GLU A 30 -3.52 3.49 -23.06
CA GLU A 30 -2.12 3.53 -23.46
C GLU A 30 -1.53 4.91 -23.11
N ALA A 31 -0.33 4.91 -22.52
CA ALA A 31 0.38 6.15 -22.25
C ALA A 31 1.07 6.59 -23.54
N LEU A 32 1.02 7.87 -23.89
CA LEU A 32 1.69 8.34 -25.11
C LEU A 32 3.17 8.65 -24.84
N PRO A 33 4.06 8.47 -25.83
CA PRO A 33 5.45 8.86 -25.68
C PRO A 33 5.54 10.38 -25.56
N LEU A 34 6.16 10.87 -24.47
CA LEU A 34 6.19 12.30 -24.17
C LEU A 34 7.36 13.00 -24.88
N LYS A 35 7.17 14.27 -25.21
CA LYS A 35 8.22 15.18 -25.69
C LYS A 35 9.39 15.26 -24.70
N ILE A 36 10.60 15.38 -25.24
CA ILE A 36 11.80 15.60 -24.42
C ILE A 36 11.70 16.97 -23.78
N GLY A 37 11.87 17.04 -22.46
CA GLY A 37 11.77 18.31 -21.74
C GLY A 37 10.34 18.77 -21.43
N ILE A 38 9.33 17.91 -21.58
CA ILE A 38 7.91 18.21 -21.24
C ILE A 38 7.72 18.81 -19.83
N PHE A 39 8.64 18.55 -18.90
CA PHE A 39 8.64 19.15 -17.57
C PHE A 39 8.71 20.68 -17.61
N GLN A 40 9.47 21.26 -18.53
CA GLN A 40 9.63 22.71 -18.62
C GLN A 40 8.34 23.37 -19.08
N ASP A 41 7.71 22.77 -20.09
CA ASP A 41 6.42 23.21 -20.63
C ASP A 41 5.31 23.10 -19.58
N LEU A 42 5.30 22.00 -18.82
CA LEU A 42 4.41 21.82 -17.67
C LEU A 42 4.68 22.85 -16.57
N ALA A 43 5.94 23.09 -16.22
CA ALA A 43 6.29 24.05 -15.18
C ALA A 43 5.86 25.47 -15.55
N GLN A 44 5.91 25.83 -16.84
CA GLN A 44 5.44 27.12 -17.32
C GLN A 44 3.90 27.21 -17.34
N ARG A 45 3.21 26.13 -17.69
CA ARG A 45 1.74 26.11 -17.77
C ARG A 45 1.04 25.96 -16.42
N LEU A 46 1.70 25.30 -15.46
CA LEU A 46 1.21 25.11 -14.09
C LEU A 46 1.82 26.10 -13.10
N ASP A 47 2.54 27.13 -13.54
CA ASP A 47 3.14 28.11 -12.61
C ASP A 47 2.06 28.89 -11.83
N ASP A 48 0.87 29.03 -12.42
CA ASP A 48 -0.31 29.64 -11.79
C ASP A 48 -1.02 28.70 -10.80
N ASP A 49 -0.73 27.39 -10.84
CA ASP A 49 -1.48 26.35 -10.13
C ASP A 49 -0.71 25.85 -8.89
N GLU A 50 -0.94 26.52 -7.76
CA GLU A 50 -0.19 26.27 -6.51
C GLU A 50 -0.42 24.86 -5.88
N ARG A 51 -1.32 24.08 -6.47
CA ARG A 51 -1.64 22.70 -6.08
C ARG A 51 -0.50 21.72 -6.40
N VAL A 52 0.33 22.00 -7.42
CA VAL A 52 1.41 21.11 -7.88
C VAL A 52 2.78 21.70 -7.54
N SER A 53 3.55 21.02 -6.68
CA SER A 53 4.95 21.38 -6.46
C SER A 53 5.85 20.91 -7.60
N LYS A 54 6.80 21.75 -8.07
CA LYS A 54 7.80 21.39 -9.10
C LYS A 54 8.60 20.12 -8.77
N THR A 55 8.95 19.93 -7.50
CA THR A 55 9.66 18.71 -7.03
C THR A 55 8.78 17.47 -7.18
N LEU A 56 7.51 17.58 -6.79
CA LEU A 56 6.54 16.50 -6.90
C LEU A 56 6.22 16.18 -8.36
N LEU A 57 6.09 17.20 -9.21
CA LEU A 57 5.88 17.05 -10.65
C LEU A 57 7.02 16.25 -11.29
N ARG A 58 8.28 16.58 -10.96
CA ARG A 58 9.44 15.85 -11.47
C ARG A 58 9.46 14.39 -11.02
N SER A 59 9.18 14.15 -9.74
CA SER A 59 9.05 12.78 -9.20
C SER A 59 7.93 12.01 -9.91
N THR A 60 6.80 12.67 -10.12
CA THR A 60 5.62 12.09 -10.76
C THR A 60 5.88 11.72 -12.22
N LEU A 61 6.51 12.60 -13.00
CA LEU A 61 6.90 12.29 -14.38
C LEU A 61 7.83 11.09 -14.43
N ARG A 62 8.82 11.02 -13.54
CA ARG A 62 9.72 9.85 -13.45
C ARG A 62 8.95 8.56 -13.13
N HIS A 63 7.95 8.62 -12.25
CA HIS A 63 7.09 7.47 -11.97
C HIS A 63 6.25 7.07 -13.18
N TYR A 64 5.73 8.05 -13.92
CA TYR A 64 4.93 7.84 -15.12
C TYR A 64 5.76 7.18 -16.23
N THR A 65 6.96 7.71 -16.52
CA THR A 65 7.83 7.20 -17.60
C THR A 65 8.45 5.84 -17.29
N ASN A 66 8.56 5.45 -16.02
CA ASN A 66 9.04 4.11 -15.63
C ASN A 66 7.92 3.07 -15.53
N SER A 67 6.66 3.47 -15.80
CA SER A 67 5.52 2.55 -15.82
C SER A 67 5.61 1.60 -17.01
N TRP A 68 5.21 0.34 -16.83
CA TRP A 68 5.14 -0.63 -17.93
C TRP A 68 4.26 -0.16 -19.08
N ARG A 69 3.20 0.61 -18.78
CA ARG A 69 2.31 1.20 -19.80
C ARG A 69 3.04 2.19 -20.70
N TYR A 70 3.96 2.98 -20.13
CA TYR A 70 4.75 3.95 -20.88
C TYR A 70 5.87 3.28 -21.67
N LEU A 71 6.58 2.33 -21.06
CA LEU A 71 7.63 1.60 -21.77
C LEU A 71 7.11 0.80 -22.96
N TYR A 72 5.83 0.42 -22.94
CA TYR A 72 5.19 -0.30 -24.05
C TYR A 72 4.80 0.60 -25.23
N SER A 73 4.55 1.89 -24.99
CA SER A 73 4.18 2.82 -26.05
C SER A 73 5.36 3.40 -26.81
N ILE A 74 6.56 3.32 -26.23
CA ILE A 74 7.81 3.62 -26.94
C ILE A 74 8.05 2.51 -27.96
N LYS A 75 7.71 2.79 -29.21
CA LYS A 75 7.95 1.94 -30.37
C LYS A 75 8.68 2.74 -31.43
N GLU A 76 9.50 2.07 -32.22
CA GLU A 76 10.17 2.65 -33.39
C GLU A 76 9.13 3.28 -34.33
N GLY A 77 9.37 4.52 -34.75
CA GLY A 77 8.49 5.26 -35.66
C GLY A 77 7.27 5.91 -35.00
N ALA A 78 7.07 5.78 -33.70
CA ALA A 78 6.07 6.59 -32.99
C ALA A 78 6.58 8.03 -32.82
N HIS A 79 5.68 9.00 -32.88
CA HIS A 79 5.99 10.41 -32.62
C HIS A 79 5.77 10.75 -31.16
N ARG A 80 6.71 11.49 -30.58
CA ARG A 80 6.53 12.08 -29.24
C ARG A 80 5.42 13.11 -29.28
N VAL A 81 4.65 13.21 -28.22
CA VAL A 81 3.50 14.10 -28.12
C VAL A 81 3.81 15.21 -27.13
N ASP A 82 3.49 16.44 -27.52
CA ASP A 82 3.54 17.63 -26.65
C ASP A 82 2.22 17.85 -25.91
N LEU A 83 2.18 18.77 -24.94
CA LEU A 83 1.01 19.06 -24.10
C LEU A 83 -0.27 19.35 -24.89
N ASP A 84 -0.14 19.98 -26.05
CA ASP A 84 -1.25 20.33 -26.94
C ASP A 84 -1.69 19.17 -27.86
N GLY A 85 -1.00 18.03 -27.80
CA GLY A 85 -1.24 16.86 -28.63
C GLY A 85 -0.57 16.92 -30.00
N VAL A 86 0.41 17.81 -30.19
CA VAL A 86 1.15 17.94 -31.44
C VAL A 86 2.25 16.90 -31.48
N GLU A 87 2.40 16.24 -32.64
CA GLU A 87 3.50 15.32 -32.93
C GLU A 87 4.82 16.11 -33.01
N GLY A 88 5.74 15.77 -32.12
CA GLY A 88 7.11 16.27 -32.09
C GLY A 88 8.07 15.22 -32.66
N ASP A 89 9.20 15.04 -31.97
CA ASP A 89 10.29 14.21 -32.46
C ASP A 89 9.89 12.74 -32.61
N ALA A 90 10.35 12.10 -33.68
CA ALA A 90 10.22 10.66 -33.87
C ALA A 90 11.07 9.89 -32.86
N ILE A 91 10.56 8.75 -32.40
CA ILE A 91 11.30 7.83 -31.54
C ILE A 91 12.30 7.06 -32.40
N GLU A 92 13.57 7.34 -32.15
CA GLU A 92 14.69 6.61 -32.74
C GLU A 92 14.76 5.18 -32.20
N LYS A 93 15.30 4.28 -33.02
CA LYS A 93 15.40 2.84 -32.73
C LYS A 93 16.12 2.56 -31.41
N GLU A 94 17.18 3.30 -31.10
CA GLU A 94 17.93 3.15 -29.85
C GLU A 94 17.05 3.36 -28.60
N HIS A 95 16.13 4.32 -28.65
CA HIS A 95 15.21 4.59 -27.56
C HIS A 95 14.17 3.48 -27.38
N SER A 96 13.68 2.91 -28.49
CA SER A 96 12.79 1.76 -28.48
C SER A 96 13.48 0.53 -27.87
N ASP A 97 14.70 0.22 -28.31
CA ASP A 97 15.47 -0.92 -27.80
C ASP A 97 15.76 -0.78 -26.30
N HIS A 98 16.13 0.42 -25.86
CA HIS A 98 16.35 0.69 -24.44
C HIS A 98 15.06 0.52 -23.61
N ALA A 99 13.91 0.98 -24.12
CA ALA A 99 12.62 0.83 -23.45
C ALA A 99 12.20 -0.64 -23.31
N GLN A 100 12.41 -1.44 -24.37
CA GLN A 100 12.13 -2.88 -24.35
C GLN A 100 13.00 -3.61 -23.31
N LYS A 101 14.31 -3.32 -23.29
CA LYS A 101 15.22 -3.87 -22.29
C LYS A 101 14.80 -3.50 -20.87
N GLN A 102 14.44 -2.24 -20.64
CA GLN A 102 14.00 -1.78 -19.32
C GLN A 102 12.69 -2.45 -18.89
N LEU A 103 11.78 -2.72 -19.82
CA LEU A 103 10.53 -3.43 -19.57
C LEU A 103 10.80 -4.88 -19.16
N GLU A 104 11.72 -5.57 -19.84
CA GLU A 104 12.11 -6.95 -19.50
C GLU A 104 12.77 -7.01 -18.11
N GLU A 105 13.74 -6.14 -17.83
CA GLU A 105 14.38 -6.06 -16.51
C GLU A 105 13.38 -5.75 -15.40
N SER A 106 12.43 -4.85 -15.65
CA SER A 106 11.40 -4.45 -14.67
C SER A 106 10.43 -5.60 -14.39
N LYS A 107 10.04 -6.36 -15.42
CA LYS A 107 9.23 -7.58 -15.28
C LYS A 107 9.97 -8.66 -14.51
N ALA A 108 11.25 -8.89 -14.80
CA ALA A 108 12.08 -9.87 -14.09
C ALA A 108 12.20 -9.50 -12.60
N LYS A 109 12.59 -8.25 -12.29
CA LYS A 109 12.68 -7.73 -10.91
C LYS A 109 11.34 -7.83 -10.17
N ALA A 110 10.22 -7.57 -10.84
CA ALA A 110 8.89 -7.71 -10.26
C ALA A 110 8.52 -9.18 -9.98
N ALA A 111 8.88 -10.10 -10.88
CA ALA A 111 8.65 -11.52 -10.71
C ALA A 111 9.46 -12.07 -9.53
N GLU A 112 10.72 -11.69 -9.37
CA GLU A 112 11.55 -12.06 -8.22
C GLU A 112 10.97 -11.53 -6.90
N LYS A 113 10.58 -10.25 -6.85
CA LYS A 113 9.92 -9.66 -5.67
C LYS A 113 8.61 -10.37 -5.34
N ARG A 114 7.82 -10.78 -6.34
CA ARG A 114 6.58 -11.52 -6.13
C ARG A 114 6.86 -12.93 -5.59
N LYS A 115 7.86 -13.63 -6.13
CA LYS A 115 8.31 -14.94 -5.61
C LYS A 115 8.80 -14.84 -4.16
N ALA A 116 9.62 -13.84 -3.83
CA ALA A 116 10.09 -13.60 -2.47
C ALA A 116 8.94 -13.30 -1.49
N LYS A 117 7.97 -12.47 -1.89
CA LYS A 117 6.77 -12.19 -1.08
C LYS A 117 5.88 -13.43 -0.91
N MET A 118 5.75 -14.28 -1.92
CA MET A 118 4.99 -15.53 -1.83
C MET A 118 5.69 -16.57 -0.95
N ALA A 119 7.02 -16.63 -0.95
CA ALA A 119 7.79 -17.51 -0.06
C ALA A 119 7.73 -17.09 1.42
N GLN A 120 7.53 -15.80 1.69
CA GLN A 120 7.39 -15.26 3.06
C GLN A 120 5.94 -15.29 3.58
N GLN A 121 4.93 -15.57 2.74
CA GLN A 121 3.57 -15.77 3.22
C GLN A 121 3.39 -17.23 3.68
N PRO A 122 2.93 -17.49 4.92
CA PRO A 122 2.66 -18.83 5.37
C PRO A 122 1.58 -19.44 4.48
N LYS A 123 1.86 -20.62 3.91
CA LYS A 123 0.95 -21.40 3.07
C LYS A 123 -0.37 -21.62 3.83
N ARG A 124 -1.37 -20.78 3.58
CA ARG A 124 -2.75 -21.08 3.95
C ARG A 124 -3.19 -22.17 2.97
N SER A 125 -3.12 -23.39 3.47
CA SER A 125 -3.37 -24.65 2.78
C SER A 125 -4.52 -24.57 1.77
N GLU A 126 -4.18 -24.91 0.53
CA GLU A 126 -5.10 -25.36 -0.49
C GLU A 126 -5.90 -26.56 0.03
N LYS A 127 -7.12 -26.32 0.50
CA LYS A 127 -8.19 -27.31 0.46
C LYS A 127 -9.49 -26.58 0.16
N ARG A 128 -9.88 -26.61 -1.12
CA ARG A 128 -11.26 -26.78 -1.62
C ARG A 128 -11.27 -26.61 -3.15
N GLN A 129 -10.60 -27.52 -3.85
CA GLN A 129 -11.18 -28.02 -5.10
C GLN A 129 -12.36 -28.91 -4.68
N PHE A 130 -13.57 -28.36 -4.69
CA PHE A 130 -14.79 -29.17 -4.64
C PHE A 130 -15.41 -29.15 -6.03
N ASN A 131 -15.20 -30.27 -6.74
CA ASN A 131 -15.95 -30.68 -7.91
C ASN A 131 -17.45 -30.42 -7.68
N ARG A 132 -18.08 -29.65 -8.55
CA ARG A 132 -19.54 -29.45 -8.54
C ARG A 132 -20.15 -30.28 -9.67
N PRO A 133 -20.89 -31.37 -9.42
CA PRO A 133 -21.68 -32.00 -10.46
C PRO A 133 -22.91 -31.12 -10.74
N LYS A 134 -23.28 -31.11 -12.02
CA LYS A 134 -24.39 -30.38 -12.62
C LYS A 134 -25.67 -31.21 -12.44
N GLY A 135 -26.72 -30.64 -11.87
CA GLY A 135 -28.02 -31.31 -11.70
C GLY A 135 -29.14 -30.34 -11.34
N GLU A 136 -30.31 -30.56 -11.94
CA GLU A 136 -31.49 -29.70 -12.17
C GLU A 136 -32.20 -28.97 -11.00
N LYS A 137 -33.02 -27.98 -11.40
CA LYS A 137 -34.04 -27.22 -10.63
C LYS A 137 -35.15 -28.15 -10.07
N PRO A 138 -35.95 -27.74 -9.06
CA PRO A 138 -37.20 -27.02 -9.35
C PRO A 138 -37.61 -25.95 -8.31
N ALA A 139 -38.75 -25.32 -8.57
CA ALA A 139 -39.29 -24.14 -7.91
C ALA A 139 -40.50 -24.44 -6.98
N ASN A 140 -40.67 -23.55 -6.00
CA ASN A 140 -41.91 -22.92 -5.52
C ASN A 140 -42.61 -23.39 -4.21
N SER A 141 -42.96 -22.36 -3.42
CA SER A 141 -44.13 -22.16 -2.53
C SER A 141 -44.11 -22.51 -1.01
N ALA A 142 -44.62 -21.52 -0.26
CA ALA A 142 -45.33 -21.52 1.04
C ALA A 142 -44.55 -21.51 2.38
N GLN A 143 -44.85 -20.47 3.18
CA GLN A 143 -44.51 -20.19 4.61
C GLN A 143 -45.61 -20.76 5.56
N PRO A 144 -45.55 -20.69 6.93
CA PRO A 144 -44.47 -20.33 7.87
C PRO A 144 -44.33 -21.24 9.14
N GLU A 145 -43.38 -20.89 10.02
CA GLU A 145 -43.21 -21.23 11.46
C GLU A 145 -42.93 -22.67 11.93
N SER A 146 -41.67 -22.93 12.30
CA SER A 146 -41.31 -23.33 13.68
C SER A 146 -39.79 -23.39 13.89
N LYS A 147 -39.40 -23.30 15.15
CA LYS A 147 -38.07 -23.00 15.70
C LYS A 147 -37.00 -24.07 15.43
N ARG A 148 -35.79 -23.68 15.00
CA ARG A 148 -34.46 -24.09 15.53
C ARG A 148 -33.30 -23.51 14.68
N GLY A 149 -32.16 -23.25 15.33
CA GLY A 149 -30.98 -22.54 14.80
C GLY A 149 -30.32 -23.19 13.58
N THR A 150 -29.33 -22.59 12.91
CA THR A 150 -28.24 -21.72 13.37
C THR A 150 -27.84 -20.78 12.22
N LYS A 151 -27.96 -19.46 12.40
CA LYS A 151 -27.31 -18.49 11.49
C LYS A 151 -25.79 -18.61 11.68
N PRO A 152 -24.98 -18.77 10.61
CA PRO A 152 -23.54 -18.74 10.76
C PRO A 152 -23.15 -17.31 11.13
N LYS A 153 -22.87 -17.11 12.42
CA LYS A 153 -22.25 -15.89 12.94
C LYS A 153 -20.95 -15.69 12.18
N ASN A 154 -20.85 -14.50 11.61
CA ASN A 154 -19.63 -13.90 11.13
C ASN A 154 -18.57 -13.98 12.25
N ASN A 155 -17.72 -15.01 12.22
CA ASN A 155 -16.57 -15.15 13.12
C ASN A 155 -15.51 -14.13 12.68
N ARG A 156 -15.80 -12.85 12.94
CA ARG A 156 -14.75 -11.88 13.21
C ARG A 156 -14.06 -12.41 14.47
N PRO A 157 -12.76 -12.73 14.46
CA PRO A 157 -12.08 -13.05 15.70
C PRO A 157 -12.21 -11.82 16.61
N THR A 158 -13.10 -11.93 17.60
CA THR A 158 -13.11 -11.09 18.79
C THR A 158 -11.85 -11.43 19.57
N THR A 159 -10.71 -10.93 19.09
CA THR A 159 -9.54 -10.79 19.93
C THR A 159 -9.95 -9.77 20.98
N THR A 160 -10.30 -10.26 22.16
CA THR A 160 -10.44 -9.47 23.37
C THR A 160 -9.29 -8.46 23.40
N PRO A 161 -9.60 -7.14 23.50
CA PRO A 161 -8.55 -6.16 23.68
C PRO A 161 -7.71 -6.61 24.88
N PRO A 162 -6.37 -6.65 24.75
CA PRO A 162 -5.50 -7.07 25.84
C PRO A 162 -5.83 -6.23 27.08
N ALA A 163 -6.09 -6.94 28.18
CA ALA A 163 -6.48 -6.35 29.45
C ALA A 163 -5.55 -5.19 29.80
N LYS A 164 -6.14 -4.02 30.05
CA LYS A 164 -5.43 -2.90 30.67
C LYS A 164 -4.89 -3.38 32.02
N LEU A 165 -3.64 -3.05 32.34
CA LEU A 165 -3.10 -3.31 33.67
C LEU A 165 -4.03 -2.67 34.70
N THR A 166 -4.55 -3.49 35.61
CA THR A 166 -5.18 -3.04 36.85
C THR A 166 -4.09 -2.78 37.89
N ASP A 167 -4.29 -1.76 38.72
CA ASP A 167 -3.37 -1.28 39.79
C ASP A 167 -2.82 -2.39 40.72
N GLY A 168 -3.44 -3.58 40.77
CA GLY A 168 -3.00 -4.70 41.59
C GLY A 168 -1.74 -5.45 41.10
N ASP A 169 -1.38 -5.33 39.82
CA ASP A 169 -0.30 -6.13 39.19
C ASP A 169 0.99 -5.33 38.90
N MET A 170 1.03 -4.06 39.31
CA MET A 170 2.21 -3.20 39.26
C MET A 170 3.20 -3.55 40.39
N LYS A 171 3.82 -4.73 40.28
CA LYS A 171 4.89 -5.19 41.17
C LYS A 171 6.21 -5.26 40.41
N GLN A 172 7.30 -4.91 41.07
CA GLN A 172 8.65 -5.10 40.55
C GLN A 172 8.84 -6.60 40.24
N GLY A 173 9.39 -6.92 39.07
CA GLY A 173 9.54 -8.30 38.60
C GLY A 173 8.37 -8.86 37.77
N THR A 174 7.26 -8.13 37.60
CA THR A 174 6.16 -8.58 36.72
C THR A 174 6.62 -8.58 35.26
N ARG A 175 6.36 -9.69 34.56
CA ARG A 175 6.54 -9.81 33.10
C ARG A 175 5.44 -9.04 32.38
N VAL A 176 5.84 -8.01 31.66
CA VAL A 176 4.99 -7.15 30.86
C VAL A 176 5.42 -7.19 29.39
N THR A 177 4.60 -6.63 28.53
CA THR A 177 4.87 -6.47 27.12
C THR A 177 4.78 -4.99 26.78
N VAL A 178 5.86 -4.45 26.22
CA VAL A 178 6.03 -3.04 25.88
C VAL A 178 5.81 -2.85 24.39
N LYS A 179 4.96 -1.87 24.02
CA LYS A 179 4.77 -1.52 22.61
C LYS A 179 5.86 -0.54 22.13
N LEU A 180 6.99 -1.07 21.66
CA LEU A 180 8.07 -0.30 21.05
C LEU A 180 7.99 -0.40 19.52
N GLY A 181 7.45 0.64 18.88
CA GLY A 181 7.26 0.65 17.43
C GLY A 181 6.09 -0.24 16.97
N LYS A 182 6.34 -1.12 15.99
CA LYS A 182 5.30 -1.96 15.37
C LYS A 182 5.11 -3.31 16.06
N GLU A 183 6.10 -3.77 16.83
CA GLU A 183 6.06 -5.09 17.48
C GLU A 183 6.08 -4.96 19.01
N PRO A 184 5.21 -5.70 19.71
CA PRO A 184 5.22 -5.75 21.17
C PRO A 184 6.37 -6.63 21.67
N MET A 185 7.28 -6.08 22.48
CA MET A 185 8.44 -6.80 23.03
C MET A 185 8.20 -7.21 24.50
N PRO A 186 8.61 -8.43 24.91
CA PRO A 186 8.52 -8.87 26.30
C PRO A 186 9.57 -8.17 27.16
N ALA A 187 9.20 -7.85 28.39
CA ALA A 187 10.04 -7.08 29.29
C ALA A 187 9.66 -7.31 30.76
N VAL A 188 10.52 -6.93 31.69
CA VAL A 188 10.31 -7.06 33.14
C VAL A 188 10.37 -5.68 33.79
N ILE A 189 9.40 -5.37 34.65
CA ILE A 189 9.39 -4.11 35.39
C ILE A 189 10.51 -4.12 36.43
N THR A 190 11.45 -3.18 36.31
CA THR A 190 12.56 -3.03 37.27
C THR A 190 12.20 -2.01 38.35
N GLU A 191 11.63 -0.87 37.96
CA GLU A 191 11.32 0.22 38.88
C GLU A 191 10.02 0.95 38.46
N ILE A 192 9.23 1.36 39.45
CA ILE A 192 7.99 2.10 39.26
C ILE A 192 8.17 3.48 39.91
N ALA A 193 8.38 4.51 39.10
CA ALA A 193 8.47 5.90 39.57
C ALA A 193 7.19 6.68 39.22
N LYS A 194 6.93 7.78 39.93
CA LYS A 194 5.75 8.65 39.71
C LYS A 194 5.70 9.24 38.28
N ASP A 195 6.86 9.42 37.64
CA ASP A 195 7.00 10.00 36.30
C ASP A 195 7.21 8.97 35.16
N GLY A 196 7.18 7.67 35.47
CA GLY A 196 7.35 6.61 34.46
C GLY A 196 7.84 5.30 35.03
N ILE A 197 7.62 4.22 34.29
CA ILE A 197 7.99 2.86 34.68
C ILE A 197 9.27 2.49 33.91
N HIS A 198 10.32 2.10 34.62
CA HIS A 198 11.54 1.56 34.02
C HIS A 198 11.36 0.06 33.82
N VAL A 199 11.50 -0.35 32.57
CA VAL A 199 11.31 -1.75 32.17
C VAL A 199 12.55 -2.22 31.44
N GLN A 200 13.09 -3.35 31.88
CA GLN A 200 14.21 -4.02 31.23
C GLN A 200 13.66 -5.02 30.22
N LEU A 201 14.02 -4.84 28.95
CA LEU A 201 13.73 -5.81 27.90
C LEU A 201 14.51 -7.10 28.13
N ASP A 202 14.05 -8.22 27.56
CA ASP A 202 14.81 -9.48 27.52
C ASP A 202 16.17 -9.34 26.81
N THR A 203 16.29 -8.37 25.90
CA THR A 203 17.53 -7.95 25.24
C THR A 203 18.52 -7.22 26.16
N GLY A 204 18.17 -6.97 27.43
CA GLY A 204 19.00 -6.30 28.42
C GLY A 204 18.95 -4.77 28.39
N MET A 205 18.19 -4.17 27.46
CA MET A 205 18.04 -2.72 27.35
C MET A 205 16.96 -2.20 28.32
N VAL A 206 17.26 -1.11 29.04
CA VAL A 206 16.32 -0.47 29.99
C VAL A 206 15.64 0.72 29.31
N VAL A 207 14.30 0.72 29.31
CA VAL A 207 13.50 1.77 28.66
C VAL A 207 12.52 2.38 29.65
N LYS A 208 12.45 3.72 29.69
CA LYS A 208 11.42 4.47 30.42
C LYS A 208 10.14 4.51 29.60
N VAL A 209 9.05 3.95 30.12
CA VAL A 209 7.77 3.89 29.43
C VAL A 209 6.61 4.31 30.33
N LYS A 210 5.58 4.91 29.71
CA LYS A 210 4.33 5.26 30.38
C LYS A 210 3.48 4.01 30.58
N ALA A 211 2.67 3.99 31.64
CA ALA A 211 1.78 2.85 31.95
C ALA A 211 0.85 2.46 30.79
N ASP A 212 0.43 3.42 29.95
CA ASP A 212 -0.44 3.17 28.79
C ASP A 212 0.21 2.27 27.72
N ALA A 213 1.54 2.29 27.63
CA ALA A 213 2.32 1.50 26.67
C ALA A 213 2.65 0.08 27.17
N LEU A 214 2.26 -0.24 28.41
CA LEU A 214 2.48 -1.54 29.04
C LEU A 214 1.23 -2.40 28.98
N ARG A 215 1.43 -3.68 28.67
CA ARG A 215 0.39 -4.71 28.71
C ARG A 215 0.88 -5.92 29.47
N LEU A 216 -0.02 -6.64 30.14
CA LEU A 216 0.34 -7.87 30.82
C LEU A 216 0.80 -8.90 29.78
N ALA A 217 1.96 -9.53 30.00
CA ALA A 217 2.41 -10.60 29.13
C ALA A 217 1.40 -11.75 29.18
N ARG A 218 0.86 -12.17 28.02
CA ARG A 218 0.02 -13.38 27.98
C ARG A 218 0.93 -14.55 28.33
N SER A 219 0.71 -15.14 29.51
CA SER A 219 1.29 -16.43 29.86
C SER A 219 1.01 -17.41 28.73
N LYS A 220 2.07 -18.02 28.19
CA LYS A 220 1.97 -19.08 27.19
C LYS A 220 1.20 -20.22 27.85
N ARG A 221 -0.07 -20.38 27.48
CA ARG A 221 -0.89 -21.50 27.92
C ARG A 221 -0.16 -22.76 27.47
N SER A 222 0.35 -23.52 28.44
CA SER A 222 1.07 -24.78 28.21
C SER A 222 0.16 -25.85 27.66
#